data_AF-A0A4U1FJK8-F1
#
_entry.id   AF-A0A4U1FJK8-F1
#
_cell.length_a   1.000
_cell.length_b   1.000
_cell.length_c   1.000
_cell.angle_alpha   90.00
_cell.angle_beta   90.00
_cell.angle_gamma   90.00
#
_symmetry.space_group_name_H-M   'P 1'
#
loop_
_entity.id
_entity.type
_entity.pdbx_description
1 polymer ?
#
loop_
_entity_poly.entity_id
_entity_poly.type
_entity_poly.pdbx_seq_one_letter_code
_entity_poly.pdbx_strand_id
1 'polypeptide(L)'
;MAKDILGEAGPHFDELNKLRVLDPEVTQQIIELKEECKDFVDKIGQFHKIVGGLIELVDQLAKAAENERMKAIGSQNLLKFTAKQRERKKKKNREKPNSSNSRH
;
A
#
# COMPACT_ATOMS: atom_id res chain seq x y z
N MET A 1 -5.86 -63.84 10.39
CA MET A 1 -6.34 -62.46 10.55
C MET A 1 -5.21 -61.42 10.52
N ALA A 2 -4.08 -61.58 11.23
CA ALA A 2 -2.95 -60.63 11.13
C ALA A 2 -2.09 -60.79 9.85
N LYS A 3 -2.17 -61.94 9.16
CA LYS A 3 -1.33 -62.27 8.00
C LYS A 3 -1.82 -61.66 6.68
N ASP A 4 -3.11 -61.29 6.60
CA ASP A 4 -3.71 -60.67 5.39
C ASP A 4 -3.55 -59.13 5.39
N ILE A 5 -3.70 -58.48 6.55
CA ILE A 5 -3.62 -57.02 6.68
C ILE A 5 -2.25 -56.43 6.31
N LEU A 6 -1.16 -57.17 6.55
CA LEU A 6 0.20 -56.75 6.21
C LEU A 6 0.56 -57.10 4.76
N GLY A 7 -0.08 -58.10 4.15
CA GLY A 7 0.12 -58.44 2.75
C GLY A 7 -0.58 -57.44 1.81
N GLU A 8 -1.78 -56.99 2.19
CA GLU A 8 -2.53 -55.96 1.45
C GLU A 8 -1.91 -54.56 1.53
N ALA A 9 -1.18 -54.26 2.62
CA ALA A 9 -0.56 -52.96 2.84
C ALA A 9 0.76 -52.75 2.06
N GLY A 10 1.26 -53.76 1.34
CA GLY A 10 2.47 -53.66 0.51
C GLY A 10 3.69 -53.09 1.24
N PRO A 11 4.13 -53.66 2.37
CA PRO A 11 5.15 -53.05 3.20
C PRO A 11 6.49 -52.98 2.48
N HIS A 12 7.10 -51.80 2.50
CA HIS A 12 8.37 -51.46 1.90
C HIS A 12 9.51 -51.62 2.91
N PHE A 13 10.66 -52.14 2.47
CA PHE A 13 11.88 -52.05 3.26
C PHE A 13 12.66 -50.82 2.82
N ASP A 14 13.08 -49.99 3.77
CA ASP A 14 13.98 -48.87 3.49
C ASP A 14 15.45 -49.31 3.43
N GLU A 15 16.35 -48.39 3.05
CA GLU A 15 17.79 -48.63 2.93
C GLU A 15 18.47 -49.07 4.24
N LEU A 16 17.77 -48.96 5.38
CA LEU A 16 18.21 -49.39 6.71
C LEU A 16 17.55 -50.70 7.15
N ASN A 17 16.93 -51.45 6.22
CA ASN A 17 16.16 -52.67 6.45
C ASN A 17 15.00 -52.50 7.44
N LYS A 18 14.44 -51.29 7.58
CA LYS A 18 13.26 -51.06 8.41
C LYS A 18 12.00 -51.27 7.58
N LEU A 19 11.05 -52.00 8.16
CA LEU A 19 9.72 -52.20 7.58
C LEU A 19 8.92 -50.90 7.64
N ARG A 20 8.43 -50.43 6.50
CA ARG A 20 7.58 -49.25 6.34
C ARG A 20 6.30 -49.61 5.61
N VAL A 21 5.21 -48.95 5.96
CA VAL A 21 3.91 -49.14 5.32
C VAL A 21 3.74 -48.21 4.11
N LEU A 22 4.47 -47.10 4.09
CA LEU A 22 4.50 -46.16 2.97
C LEU A 22 5.85 -46.25 2.26
N ASP A 23 5.83 -46.13 0.94
CA ASP A 23 7.03 -46.01 0.13
C ASP A 23 7.91 -44.84 0.66
N PRO A 24 9.20 -45.08 0.98
CA PRO A 24 10.11 -44.04 1.42
C PRO A 24 10.21 -42.86 0.45
N GLU A 25 10.15 -43.10 -0.87
CA GLU A 25 10.25 -42.06 -1.88
C GLU A 25 9.01 -41.16 -1.88
N VAL A 26 7.83 -41.78 -1.81
CA VAL A 26 6.55 -41.05 -1.68
C VAL A 26 6.51 -40.26 -0.37
N THR A 27 7.03 -40.82 0.71
CA THR A 27 7.13 -40.13 2.01
C THR A 27 7.99 -38.88 1.90
N GLN A 28 9.15 -38.99 1.24
CA GLN A 28 10.08 -37.88 1.06
C GLN A 28 9.47 -36.78 0.18
N GLN A 29 8.83 -37.13 -0.94
CA GLN A 29 8.14 -36.19 -1.81
C GLN A 29 7.01 -35.44 -1.07
N ILE A 30 6.27 -36.12 -0.19
CA ILE A 30 5.21 -35.48 0.63
C ILE A 30 5.82 -34.47 1.61
N ILE A 31 6.97 -34.79 2.23
CA ILE A 31 7.65 -33.89 3.16
C ILE A 31 8.15 -32.65 2.42
N GLU A 32 8.81 -32.83 1.27
CA GLU A 32 9.29 -31.73 0.44
C GLU A 32 8.15 -30.83 -0.01
N LEU A 33 7.06 -31.41 -0.54
CA LEU A 33 5.88 -30.65 -0.94
C LEU A 33 5.27 -29.85 0.23
N LYS A 34 5.24 -30.43 1.42
CA LYS A 34 4.74 -29.75 2.63
C LYS A 34 5.63 -28.56 3.01
N GLU A 35 6.94 -28.72 2.93
CA GLU A 35 7.89 -27.63 3.19
C GLU A 35 7.77 -26.52 2.13
N GLU A 36 7.71 -26.86 0.86
CA GLU A 36 7.51 -25.90 -0.23
C GLU A 36 6.20 -25.12 -0.08
N CYS A 37 5.11 -25.81 0.29
CA CYS A 37 3.82 -25.18 0.53
C CYS A 37 3.89 -24.18 1.70
N LYS A 38 4.61 -24.53 2.77
CA LYS A 38 4.82 -23.64 3.91
C LYS A 38 5.62 -22.41 3.50
N ASP A 39 6.74 -22.61 2.81
CA ASP A 39 7.59 -21.53 2.29
C ASP A 39 6.82 -20.60 1.34
N PHE A 40 5.95 -21.16 0.51
CA PHE A 40 5.09 -20.39 -0.38
C PHE A 40 4.13 -19.50 0.41
N VAL A 41 3.43 -20.05 1.41
CA VAL A 41 2.53 -19.28 2.27
C VAL A 41 3.29 -18.17 3.01
N ASP A 42 4.46 -18.47 3.53
CA ASP A 42 5.30 -17.49 4.24
C ASP A 42 5.74 -16.35 3.30
N LYS A 43 6.18 -16.68 2.07
CA LYS A 43 6.53 -15.68 1.04
C LYS A 43 5.34 -14.81 0.65
N ILE A 44 4.16 -15.40 0.48
CA ILE A 44 2.92 -14.65 0.20
C ILE A 44 2.55 -13.74 1.38
N GLY A 45 2.70 -14.22 2.61
CA GLY A 45 2.50 -13.40 3.82
C GLY A 45 3.42 -12.18 3.85
N GLN A 46 4.71 -12.37 3.55
CA GLN A 46 5.67 -11.27 3.44
C GLN A 46 5.31 -10.29 2.31
N PHE A 47 4.92 -10.81 1.15
CA PHE A 47 4.48 -10.00 0.02
C PHE A 47 3.28 -9.11 0.38
N HIS A 48 2.25 -9.68 1.00
CA HIS A 48 1.09 -8.91 1.47
C HIS A 48 1.47 -7.81 2.47
N LYS A 49 2.42 -8.09 3.37
CA LYS A 49 2.91 -7.08 4.32
C LYS A 49 3.60 -5.92 3.61
N ILE A 50 4.43 -6.20 2.60
CA ILE A 50 5.13 -5.18 1.81
C ILE A 50 4.13 -4.33 1.03
N VAL A 51 3.18 -4.98 0.33
CA VAL A 51 2.15 -4.27 -0.45
C VAL A 51 1.25 -3.44 0.45
N GLY A 52 0.86 -3.96 1.62
CA GLY A 52 0.11 -3.21 2.63
C GLY A 52 0.84 -1.94 3.06
N GLY A 53 2.13 -2.04 3.39
CA GLY A 53 2.95 -0.88 3.72
C GLY A 53 3.09 0.12 2.56
N LEU A 54 3.21 -0.36 1.32
CA LEU A 54 3.24 0.50 0.14
C LEU A 54 1.92 1.28 -0.05
N ILE A 55 0.78 0.62 0.13
CA ILE A 55 -0.54 1.26 0.04
C ILE A 55 -0.66 2.38 1.08
N GLU A 56 -0.24 2.13 2.32
CA GLU A 56 -0.24 3.14 3.39
C GLU A 56 0.64 4.34 3.04
N LEU A 57 1.85 4.10 2.54
CA LEU A 57 2.77 5.17 2.12
C LEU A 57 2.19 6.00 0.97
N VAL A 58 1.55 5.36 -0.01
CA VAL A 58 0.91 6.06 -1.14
C VAL A 58 -0.27 6.91 -0.66
N ASP A 59 -1.09 6.41 0.27
CA ASP A 59 -2.20 7.17 0.84
C ASP A 59 -1.70 8.39 1.65
N GLN A 60 -0.63 8.21 2.44
CA GLN A 60 0.01 9.33 3.14
C GLN A 60 0.55 10.38 2.18
N LEU A 61 1.20 9.95 1.10
CA LEU A 61 1.72 10.86 0.07
C LEU A 61 0.59 11.63 -0.62
N ALA A 62 -0.51 10.95 -0.97
CA ALA A 62 -1.67 11.58 -1.60
C ALA A 62 -2.28 12.65 -0.67
N LYS A 63 -2.45 12.34 0.62
CA LYS A 63 -2.94 13.30 1.62
C LYS A 63 -2.01 14.50 1.78
N ALA A 64 -0.70 14.26 1.83
CA ALA A 64 0.28 15.34 1.94
C ALA A 64 0.26 16.25 0.70
N ALA A 65 0.18 15.67 -0.49
CA ALA A 65 0.10 16.40 -1.74
C ALA A 65 -1.17 17.28 -1.82
N GLU A 66 -2.33 16.74 -1.46
CA GLU A 66 -3.58 17.52 -1.48
C GLU A 66 -3.56 18.64 -0.44
N ASN A 67 -3.02 18.39 0.75
CA ASN A 67 -2.86 19.42 1.78
C ASN A 67 -1.98 20.58 1.26
N GLU A 68 -0.85 20.28 0.63
CA GLU A 68 0.05 21.31 0.12
C GLU A 68 -0.56 22.06 -1.06
N ARG A 69 -1.27 21.36 -1.95
CA ARG A 69 -2.06 21.97 -3.03
C ARG A 69 -3.10 22.95 -2.48
N MET A 70 -3.82 22.58 -1.42
CA MET A 70 -4.81 23.44 -0.79
C MET A 70 -4.19 24.70 -0.16
N LYS A 71 -3.03 24.58 0.51
CA LYS A 71 -2.29 25.74 1.03
C LYS A 71 -1.83 26.69 -0.08
N ALA A 72 -1.33 26.15 -1.19
CA ALA A 72 -0.89 26.94 -2.34
C ALA A 72 -2.07 27.72 -2.95
N ILE A 73 -3.22 27.08 -3.14
CA ILE A 73 -4.45 27.72 -3.62
C ILE A 73 -4.89 28.83 -2.66
N GLY A 74 -4.91 28.57 -1.35
CA GLY A 74 -5.28 29.55 -0.34
C GLY A 74 -4.39 30.80 -0.37
N SER A 75 -3.07 30.59 -0.46
CA SER A 75 -2.07 31.66 -0.56
C SER A 75 -2.25 32.49 -1.83
N GLN A 76 -2.48 31.82 -2.97
CA GLN A 76 -2.73 32.49 -4.25
C GLN A 76 -4.02 33.32 -4.23
N ASN A 77 -5.07 32.80 -3.60
CA ASN A 77 -6.34 33.52 -3.45
C ASN A 77 -6.18 34.77 -2.56
N LEU A 78 -5.42 34.69 -1.48
CA LEU A 78 -5.13 35.84 -0.62
C LEU A 78 -4.36 36.92 -1.39
N LEU A 79 -3.35 36.54 -2.18
CA LEU A 79 -2.60 37.47 -3.01
C LEU A 79 -3.49 38.16 -4.06
N LYS A 80 -4.36 37.40 -4.74
CA LYS A 80 -5.34 37.95 -5.71
C LYS A 80 -6.31 38.92 -5.02
N PHE A 81 -6.83 38.56 -3.85
CA PHE A 81 -7.75 39.42 -3.09
C PHE A 81 -7.08 40.72 -2.64
N THR A 82 -5.88 40.64 -2.08
CA THR A 82 -5.13 41.82 -1.62
C THR A 82 -4.73 42.74 -2.77
N ALA A 83 -4.33 42.20 -3.92
CA ALA A 83 -4.09 42.98 -5.14
C ALA A 83 -5.34 43.73 -5.59
N LYS A 84 -6.48 43.04 -5.69
CA LYS A 84 -7.77 43.64 -6.08
C LYS A 84 -8.23 44.75 -5.10
N GLN A 85 -8.01 44.56 -3.80
CA GLN A 85 -8.30 45.59 -2.79
C GLN A 85 -7.39 46.81 -2.94
N ARG A 86 -6.10 46.62 -3.22
CA ARG A 86 -5.16 47.73 -3.48
C ARG A 86 -5.57 48.53 -4.72
N GLU A 87 -5.98 47.87 -5.80
CA GLU A 87 -6.47 48.54 -7.02
C GLU A 87 -7.74 49.36 -6.76
N ARG A 88 -8.72 48.80 -6.05
CA ARG A 88 -9.96 49.51 -5.66
C ARG A 88 -9.66 50.75 -4.83
N LYS A 89 -8.75 50.64 -3.84
CA LYS A 89 -8.30 51.78 -3.04
C LYS A 89 -7.62 52.86 -3.89
N LYS A 90 -6.74 52.46 -4.83
CA LYS A 90 -6.09 53.40 -5.76
C LYS A 90 -7.09 54.13 -6.66
N LYS A 91 -8.07 53.43 -7.24
CA LYS A 91 -9.13 54.05 -8.05
C LYS A 91 -9.96 55.05 -7.23
N LYS A 92 -10.45 54.64 -6.06
CA LYS A 92 -11.22 55.52 -5.16
C LYS A 92 -10.43 56.77 -4.73
N ASN A 93 -9.12 56.66 -4.51
CA ASN A 93 -8.29 57.83 -4.20
C ASN A 93 -8.05 58.75 -5.40
N ARG A 94 -7.96 58.21 -6.63
CA ARG A 94 -7.83 58.99 -7.87
C ARG A 94 -9.10 59.72 -8.26
N GLU A 95 -10.27 59.23 -7.88
CA GLU A 95 -11.56 59.87 -8.17
C GLU A 95 -11.91 61.02 -7.19
N LYS A 96 -11.25 61.10 -6.03
CA LYS A 96 -11.50 62.12 -5.01
C LYS A 96 -10.99 63.56 -5.29
N PRO A 97 -9.97 63.86 -6.12
CA PRO A 97 -9.45 65.24 -6.23
C PRO A 97 -10.26 66.20 -7.12
N ASN A 98 -11.25 65.72 -7.89
CA ASN A 98 -11.91 66.57 -8.90
C ASN A 98 -13.20 67.29 -8.43
N SER A 99 -13.68 67.06 -7.20
CA SER A 99 -14.87 67.77 -6.69
C SER A 99 -14.55 69.05 -5.90
N SER A 100 -13.27 69.37 -5.69
CA SER A 100 -12.83 70.54 -4.91
C SER A 100 -12.55 71.78 -5.76
N ASN A 101 -12.52 71.67 -7.09
CA ASN A 101 -12.05 72.76 -7.97
C ASN A 101 -13.16 73.46 -8.79
N SER A 102 -14.43 73.39 -8.36
CA SER A 102 -15.55 74.08 -9.04
C SER A 102 -16.30 75.11 -8.17
N ARG A 103 -15.67 75.62 -7.10
CA ARG A 103 -16.22 76.71 -6.30
C ARG A 103 -15.28 77.91 -6.30
N HIS A 104 -15.25 78.64 -7.41
CA HIS A 104 -14.95 80.06 -7.45
C HIS A 104 -15.75 80.69 -8.59
#